data_AF-A0AAJ0QT21-F1
#
_entry.id   AF-A0AAJ0QT21-F1
#
_cell.length_a   1.000
_cell.length_b   1.000
_cell.length_c   1.000
_cell.angle_alpha   90.00
_cell.angle_beta   90.00
_cell.angle_gamma   90.00
#
_symmetry.space_group_name_H-M   'P 1'
#
loop_
_entity.id
_entity.type
_entity.pdbx_description
1 polymer ?
#
loop_
_entity_poly.entity_id
_entity_poly.type
_entity_poly.pdbx_seq_one_letter_code
_entity_poly.pdbx_strand_id
1 'polypeptide(L)' 'MPYTEFQRLVGKAGLSIKEFAALLDMKPNSITNYSKQGVVPTHIAVIVALISTMKDEGLDFYPIFEKIKSYSKE' A
#
# COMPACT_ATOMS: atom_id res chain seq x y z
N MET A 1 -6.17 -1.48 -11.32
CA MET A 1 -4.92 -2.25 -11.58
C MET A 1 -5.21 -3.73 -11.32
N PRO A 2 -4.73 -4.68 -12.15
CA PRO A 2 -4.88 -6.10 -11.86
C PRO A 2 -4.38 -6.46 -10.46
N TYR A 3 -5.12 -7.30 -9.75
CA TYR A 3 -4.81 -7.65 -8.36
C TYR A 3 -3.43 -8.33 -8.23
N THR A 4 -3.06 -9.15 -9.20
CA THR A 4 -1.74 -9.81 -9.26
C THR A 4 -0.60 -8.81 -9.41
N GLU A 5 -0.79 -7.75 -10.20
CA GLU A 5 0.21 -6.67 -10.34
C GLU A 5 0.31 -5.85 -9.05
N PHE A 6 -0.84 -5.57 -8.40
CA PHE A 6 -0.85 -4.97 -7.07
C PHE A 6 -0.04 -5.81 -6.06
N GLN A 7 -0.23 -7.13 -6.02
CA GLN A 7 0.53 -8.03 -5.13
C GLN A 7 2.04 -7.98 -5.43
N ARG A 8 2.41 -7.93 -6.72
CA ARG A 8 3.80 -7.81 -7.13
C ARG A 8 4.43 -6.50 -6.62
N LEU A 9 3.72 -5.38 -6.72
CA LEU A 9 4.19 -4.08 -6.21
C LEU A 9 4.26 -4.03 -4.69
N VAL A 10 3.32 -4.66 -3.97
CA VAL A 10 3.40 -4.81 -2.50
C VAL A 10 4.66 -5.59 -2.11
N GLY A 11 4.93 -6.72 -2.77
CA GLY A 11 6.14 -7.50 -2.50
C GLY A 11 7.42 -6.75 -2.86
N LYS A 12 7.42 -5.99 -3.96
CA LYS A 12 8.52 -5.12 -4.39
C LYS A 12 8.81 -4.01 -3.37
N ALA A 13 7.78 -3.47 -2.72
CA ALA A 13 7.93 -2.53 -1.61
C ALA A 13 8.51 -3.18 -0.34
N GLY A 14 8.69 -4.50 -0.31
CA GLY A 14 9.14 -5.24 0.87
C GLY A 14 8.05 -5.40 1.94
N LEU A 15 6.78 -5.35 1.54
CA LEU A 15 5.63 -5.44 2.43
C LEU A 15 4.84 -6.73 2.16
N SER A 16 4.13 -7.18 3.19
CA SER A 16 2.98 -8.07 3.05
C SER A 16 1.69 -7.27 2.82
N ILE A 17 0.64 -7.93 2.34
CA ILE A 17 -0.70 -7.32 2.21
C ILE A 17 -1.20 -6.81 3.57
N LYS A 18 -0.88 -7.51 4.66
CA LYS A 18 -1.29 -7.14 6.01
C LYS A 18 -0.60 -5.85 6.46
N GLU A 19 0.70 -5.72 6.22
CA GLU A 19 1.47 -4.50 6.54
C GLU A 19 1.03 -3.32 5.69
N PHE A 20 0.84 -3.53 4.39
CA PHE A 20 0.29 -2.50 3.50
C PHE A 20 -1.08 -2.00 3.99
N ALA A 21 -1.98 -2.92 4.36
CA ALA A 21 -3.27 -2.54 4.91
C ALA A 21 -3.14 -1.76 6.23
N ALA A 22 -2.24 -2.19 7.11
CA ALA A 22 -1.98 -1.51 8.39
C ALA A 22 -1.39 -0.10 8.22
N LEU A 23 -0.52 0.13 7.22
CA LEU A 23 0.02 1.46 6.92
C LEU A 23 -1.07 2.46 6.53
N LEU A 24 -2.12 1.97 5.85
CA LEU A 24 -3.26 2.76 5.40
C LEU A 24 -4.45 2.77 6.38
N ASP A 25 -4.26 2.21 7.59
CA ASP A 25 -5.33 2.02 8.59
C ASP A 25 -6.56 1.28 8.01
N MET A 26 -6.31 0.38 7.05
CA MET A 26 -7.32 -0.46 6.41
C MET A 26 -7.35 -1.86 7.02
N LYS A 27 -8.54 -2.46 7.05
CA LYS A 27 -8.68 -3.88 7.40
C LYS A 27 -8.03 -4.74 6.30
N PRO A 28 -7.20 -5.74 6.61
CA PRO A 28 -6.60 -6.61 5.60
C PRO A 28 -7.63 -7.26 4.66
N ASN A 29 -8.80 -7.61 5.19
CA ASN A 29 -9.90 -8.18 4.41
C ASN A 29 -10.44 -7.23 3.32
N SER A 30 -10.38 -5.92 3.56
CA SER A 30 -10.75 -4.93 2.53
C SER A 30 -9.80 -4.96 1.34
N ILE A 31 -8.53 -5.32 1.55
CA ILE A 31 -7.55 -5.48 0.47
C ILE A 31 -7.67 -6.85 -0.19
N THR A 32 -7.78 -7.93 0.59
CA THR A 32 -7.83 -9.30 0.04
C THR A 32 -9.10 -9.57 -0.75
N ASN A 33 -10.23 -8.91 -0.41
CA ASN A 33 -11.47 -9.04 -1.18
C ASN A 33 -11.34 -8.60 -2.64
N TYR A 34 -10.40 -7.71 -2.98
CA TYR A 34 -10.15 -7.33 -4.39
C TYR A 34 -9.62 -8.48 -5.25
N SER A 35 -9.09 -9.55 -4.65
CA SER A 35 -8.73 -10.77 -5.38
C SER A 35 -9.92 -11.35 -6.15
N LYS A 36 -11.13 -11.30 -5.57
CA LYS A 36 -12.37 -11.79 -6.18
C LYS A 36 -12.82 -10.91 -7.35
N GLN A 37 -12.56 -9.61 -7.26
CA GLN A 37 -12.87 -8.65 -8.33
C GLN A 37 -11.80 -8.64 -9.43
N GLY A 38 -10.62 -9.22 -9.16
CA GLY A 38 -9.48 -9.27 -10.08
C GLY A 38 -8.74 -7.95 -10.25
N VAL A 39 -9.25 -6.85 -9.70
CA VAL A 39 -8.66 -5.51 -9.79
C VAL A 39 -8.75 -4.76 -8.46
N VAL A 40 -7.75 -3.92 -8.18
CA VAL A 40 -7.79 -2.93 -7.10
C VAL A 40 -8.22 -1.54 -7.62
N PRO A 41 -8.93 -0.73 -6.80
CA PRO A 41 -9.28 0.64 -7.13
C PRO A 41 -8.06 1.52 -7.41
N THR A 42 -8.27 2.59 -8.17
CA THR A 42 -7.19 3.50 -8.62
C THR A 42 -6.39 4.10 -7.47
N HIS A 43 -7.01 4.53 -6.37
CA HIS A 43 -6.28 5.14 -5.26
C HIS A 43 -5.33 4.12 -4.60
N ILE A 44 -5.74 2.87 -4.40
CA ILE A 44 -4.86 1.79 -3.89
C ILE A 44 -3.72 1.51 -4.86
N ALA A 45 -4.02 1.48 -6.16
CA ALA A 45 -3.03 1.27 -7.21
C ALA A 45 -1.96 2.39 -7.23
N VAL A 46 -2.38 3.65 -7.11
CA VAL A 46 -1.48 4.80 -7.06
C VAL A 46 -0.60 4.75 -5.82
N ILE A 47 -1.18 4.46 -4.65
CA ILE A 47 -0.45 4.38 -3.39
C ILE A 47 0.63 3.28 -3.46
N VAL A 48 0.29 2.06 -3.86
CA VAL A 48 1.29 0.98 -3.94
C VAL A 48 2.37 1.28 -4.97
N ALA A 49 2.03 1.92 -6.09
CA ALA A 49 2.99 2.29 -7.12
C ALA A 49 4.02 3.27 -6.54
N LEU A 50 3.57 4.33 -5.85
CA LEU A 50 4.45 5.31 -5.21
C LEU A 50 5.37 4.66 -4.17
N ILE A 51 4.82 3.84 -3.26
CA ILE A 51 5.62 3.14 -2.24
C ILE A 51 6.66 2.23 -2.90
N SER A 52 6.29 1.49 -3.93
CA SER A 52 7.21 0.58 -4.64
C SER A 52 8.30 1.32 -5.40
N THR A 53 7.99 2.48 -5.99
CA THR A 53 8.97 3.33 -6.68
C THR A 53 9.94 3.95 -5.68
N MET A 54 9.46 4.46 -4.55
CA MET A 54 10.32 4.96 -3.48
C MET A 54 11.29 3.88 -2.99
N LYS A 55 10.80 2.64 -2.83
CA LYS A 55 11.65 1.52 -2.42
C LYS A 55 12.76 1.22 -3.43
N ASP A 56 12.46 1.23 -4.73
CA ASP A 56 13.45 1.07 -5.80
C ASP A 56 14.51 2.17 -5.79
N GLU A 57 14.10 3.40 -5.49
CA GLU A 57 14.99 4.56 -5.39
C GLU A 57 15.76 4.61 -4.07
N GLY A 58 15.60 3.61 -3.20
CA GLY A 58 16.27 3.54 -1.90
C GLY A 58 15.73 4.50 -0.84
N LEU A 59 14.53 5.04 -1.05
CA LEU A 59 13.87 5.99 -0.14
C LEU A 59 13.03 5.24 0.90
N ASP A 60 13.15 5.65 2.16
CA ASP A 60 12.30 5.19 3.23
C ASP A 60 10.95 5.92 3.21
N PHE A 61 9.85 5.18 3.09
CA PHE A 61 8.48 5.71 3.03
C PHE A 61 7.79 5.75 4.39
N TYR A 62 8.29 5.05 5.43
CA TYR A 62 7.66 5.06 6.76
C TYR A 62 7.53 6.48 7.36
N PRO A 63 8.52 7.38 7.24
CA PRO A 63 8.41 8.74 7.77
C PRO A 63 7.24 9.55 7.19
N ILE A 64 6.81 9.26 5.96
CA ILE A 64 5.65 9.92 5.35
C ILE A 64 4.38 9.54 6.11
N PHE A 65 4.19 8.24 6.39
CA PHE A 65 3.03 7.76 7.15
C PHE A 65 3.01 8.33 8.58
N GLU A 66 4.17 8.37 9.23
CA GLU A 66 4.31 8.94 10.58
C GLU A 66 3.94 10.43 10.60
N LYS A 67 4.43 11.20 9.62
CA LYS A 67 4.11 12.61 9.47
C LYS A 67 2.61 12.82 9.24
N ILE A 68 1.98 12.06 8.35
CA ILE A 68 0.52 12.16 8.12
C ILE A 68 -0.25 11.84 9.40
N LYS A 69 0.11 10.78 10.11
CA LYS A 69 -0.54 10.39 11.38
C LYS A 69 -0.37 11.43 12.48
N SER A 70 0.68 12.26 12.44
CA SER A 70 0.86 13.35 13.39
C SER A 70 -0.19 14.47 13.25
N TYR A 71 -0.77 14.68 12.06
CA TYR A 71 -1.82 15.69 11.84
C TYR A 71 -3.15 15.32 12.49
N SER A 72 -3.35 14.05 12.84
CA SER A 72 -4.56 13.57 13.52
C SER A 72 -4.44 13.57 15.05
N LYS A 73 -3.33 14.08 15.60
CA LYS A 73 -3.07 14.14 17.05
C LYS A 73 -3.44 15.48 17.69
N GLU A 74 -4.26 16.29 17.03
CA GLU A 74 -4.93 17.47 17.62
C GLU A 74 -6.33 17.10 18.13
#